data_AF-A0ABD5UBX4-F1
#
_entry.id   AF-A0ABD5UBX4-F1
#
_cell.length_a   1.000
_cell.length_b   1.000
_cell.length_c   1.000
_cell.angle_alpha   90.00
_cell.angle_beta   90.00
_cell.angle_gamma   90.00
#
_symmetry.space_group_name_H-M   'P 1'
#
loop_
_entity.id
_entity.type
_entity.pdbx_description
1 polymer ?
#
loop_
_entity_poly.entity_id
_entity_poly.type
_entity_poly.pdbx_seq_one_letter_code
_entity_poly.pdbx_strand_id
1 'polypeptide(L)' 'MPHEHTAYVETLVHLNCGNCDGYWGLSDVDLDELSNLDLFCTHCGHETEIGEFVEGEGS' A
#
# COMPACT_ATOMS: atom_id res chain seq x y z
N MET A 1 25.58 -24.32 15.96
CA MET A 1 24.14 -24.11 15.69
C MET A 1 24.09 -22.96 14.71
N PRO A 2 23.58 -23.12 13.48
CA PRO A 2 23.41 -21.95 12.65
C PRO A 2 22.34 -21.09 13.33
N HIS A 3 22.68 -19.83 13.63
CA HIS A 3 21.72 -18.80 13.99
C HIS A 3 21.03 -18.41 12.68
N GLU A 4 20.05 -19.18 12.26
CA GLU A 4 19.36 -18.88 11.00
C GLU A 4 18.41 -17.71 11.23
N HIS A 5 18.55 -16.69 10.39
CA HIS A 5 17.64 -15.56 10.36
C HIS A 5 16.41 -15.93 9.54
N THR A 6 15.21 -15.70 10.10
CA THR A 6 13.97 -15.74 9.32
C THR A 6 13.69 -14.34 8.79
N ALA A 7 13.59 -14.20 7.47
CA ALA A 7 13.15 -12.98 6.82
C ALA A 7 11.73 -13.20 6.28
N TYR A 8 10.83 -12.26 6.59
CA TYR A 8 9.51 -12.17 5.99
C TYR A 8 9.54 -11.02 5.00
N VAL A 9 9.15 -11.30 3.76
CA VAL A 9 9.06 -10.30 2.69
C VAL A 9 7.59 -10.05 2.47
N GLU A 10 7.16 -8.81 2.69
CA GLU A 10 5.77 -8.38 2.56
C GLU A 10 5.67 -7.33 1.46
N THR A 11 4.53 -7.34 0.76
CA THR A 11 4.19 -6.28 -0.19
C THR A 11 3.79 -5.03 0.58
N LEU A 12 4.39 -3.89 0.23
CA LEU A 12 4.03 -2.57 0.77
C LEU A 12 3.56 -1.67 -0.37
N VAL A 13 2.33 -1.18 -0.27
CA VAL A 13 1.73 -0.24 -1.22
C VAL A 13 1.57 1.12 -0.55
N HIS A 14 2.08 2.17 -1.19
CA HIS A 14 1.85 3.55 -0.76
C HIS A 14 0.73 4.18 -1.57
N LEU A 15 -0.23 4.78 -0.87
CA LEU A 15 -1.41 5.39 -1.43
C LEU A 15 -1.35 6.90 -1.24
N ASN A 16 -1.70 7.63 -2.29
CA ASN A 16 -2.02 9.05 -2.23
C ASN A 16 -3.54 9.19 -2.08
N CYS A 17 -4.00 10.10 -1.22
CA CYS A 17 -5.43 10.39 -1.05
C CYS A 17 -6.12 10.91 -2.31
N GLY A 18 -5.44 11.71 -3.13
CA GLY A 18 -6.06 12.43 -4.27
C GLY A 18 -6.98 13.60 -3.89
N ASN A 19 -7.35 13.74 -2.61
CA ASN A 19 -8.16 14.85 -2.09
C ASN A 19 -7.40 15.74 -1.08
N CYS A 20 -6.58 15.14 -0.21
CA CYS A 20 -5.64 15.88 0.65
C CYS A 20 -4.19 15.49 0.34
N ASP A 21 -3.23 16.21 0.90
CA ASP A 21 -1.78 15.91 0.74
C ASP A 21 -1.31 14.71 1.58
N GLY A 22 -2.24 13.89 2.06
CA GLY A 22 -1.99 12.75 2.94
C GLY A 22 -1.62 11.49 2.16
N TYR A 23 -0.63 10.77 2.68
CA TYR A 23 -0.21 9.45 2.20
C TYR A 23 -0.36 8.42 3.31
N TRP A 24 -0.64 7.18 2.95
CA TRP A 24 -0.63 6.05 3.87
C TRP A 24 -0.18 4.77 3.17
N GLY A 25 0.24 3.79 3.96
CA GLY A 25 0.70 2.50 3.47
C GLY A 25 -0.28 1.38 3.81
N LEU A 26 -0.35 0.37 2.95
CA LEU A 26 -0.93 -0.94 3.24
C LEU A 26 0.16 -1.99 3.10
N SER A 27 0.28 -2.87 4.09
CA SER A 27 1.22 -3.99 4.13
C SER A 27 0.47 -5.31 4.07
N ASP A 28 1.15 -6.36 3.61
CA ASP A 28 0.60 -7.73 3.55
C ASP A 28 -0.70 -7.81 2.72
N VAL A 29 -0.65 -7.19 1.54
CA VAL A 29 -1.78 -7.02 0.63
C VAL A 29 -1.51 -7.69 -0.71
N ASP A 30 -2.57 -8.28 -1.27
CA ASP A 30 -2.60 -8.75 -2.65
C ASP A 30 -3.03 -7.59 -3.58
N LEU A 31 -2.24 -7.33 -4.63
CA LEU A 31 -2.49 -6.23 -5.57
C LEU A 31 -3.79 -6.46 -6.37
N ASP A 32 -4.14 -7.71 -6.66
CA ASP A 32 -5.36 -8.02 -7.40
C ASP A 32 -6.61 -7.74 -6.55
N GLU A 33 -6.54 -8.01 -5.24
CA GLU A 33 -7.63 -7.68 -4.30
C GLU A 33 -7.76 -6.17 -4.09
N LEU A 34 -6.64 -5.45 -4.05
CA LEU A 34 -6.58 -4.01 -3.82
C LEU A 34 -7.32 -3.17 -4.87
N SER A 35 -7.31 -3.62 -6.13
CA SER A 35 -8.01 -2.93 -7.22
C SER A 35 -9.55 -2.91 -7.08
N ASN A 36 -10.10 -3.74 -6.21
CA ASN A 36 -11.56 -3.90 -6.02
C ASN A 36 -12.05 -3.45 -4.63
N LEU A 37 -11.21 -2.71 -3.89
CA LEU A 37 -11.48 -2.26 -2.52
C LEU A 37 -11.80 -0.77 -2.49
N ASP A 38 -12.92 -0.42 -1.85
CA ASP A 38 -13.20 0.95 -1.44
C ASP A 38 -12.23 1.33 -0.30
N LEU A 39 -11.34 2.28 -0.57
CA LEU A 39 -10.35 2.71 0.40
C LEU A 39 -10.73 4.05 0.99
N PHE A 40 -10.48 4.21 2.29
CA PHE A 40 -10.70 5.48 2.98
C PHE A 40 -9.37 6.06 3.40
N CYS A 41 -9.14 7.33 3.03
CA CYS A 41 -7.97 8.05 3.49
C CYS A 41 -7.98 8.15 5.01
N THR A 42 -6.91 7.68 5.64
CA THR A 42 -6.76 7.69 7.11
C THR A 42 -6.61 9.10 7.69
N HIS A 43 -6.35 10.11 6.86
CA HIS A 43 -6.16 11.51 7.28
C HIS A 43 -7.45 12.34 7.19
N CYS A 44 -8.22 12.19 6.11
CA CYS A 44 -9.40 13.04 5.86
C CYS A 44 -10.73 12.27 5.70
N GLY A 45 -10.70 10.94 5.69
CA GLY A 45 -11.88 10.08 5.53
C GLY A 45 -12.48 10.07 4.12
N HIS A 46 -11.81 10.68 3.13
CA HIS A 46 -12.24 10.62 1.74
C HIS A 46 -12.15 9.19 1.21
N GLU A 47 -13.22 8.75 0.56
CA GLU A 47 -13.29 7.49 -0.17
C GLU A 47 -12.54 7.62 -1.50
N THR A 48 -11.71 6.63 -1.82
CA THR A 48 -10.89 6.59 -3.02
C THR A 48 -10.82 5.17 -3.57
N GLU A 49 -10.61 5.06 -4.88
CA GLU A 49 -10.37 3.81 -5.58
C GLU A 49 -8.92 3.78 -6.07
N ILE A 50 -8.32 2.60 -6.12
CA ILE A 50 -7.00 2.47 -6.73
C ILE A 50 -7.14 2.54 -8.25
N GLY A 51 -6.47 3.54 -8.84
CA GLY A 51 -6.30 3.63 -10.28
C GLY A 51 -5.15 2.76 -10.77
N GLU A 52 -4.10 3.39 -11.30
CA GLU A 52 -2.92 2.69 -11.80
C GLU A 52 -1.92 2.41 -10.67
N PHE A 53 -1.46 1.17 -10.56
CA PHE A 53 -0.31 0.83 -9.74
C PHE A 53 0.97 1.31 -10.44
N VAL A 54 1.68 2.22 -9.80
CA VAL A 54 2.99 2.68 -10.29
C VAL A 54 4.06 1.91 -9.54
N GLU A 55 4.86 1.13 -10.26
CA GLU A 55 6.06 0.52 -9.67
C GLU A 55 7.01 1.64 -9.27
N GLY A 56 7.36 1.71 -7.98
CA GLY A 56 8.37 2.64 -7.52
C GLY A 56 9.70 2.27 -8.19
N GLU A 57 10.23 3.16 -9.04
CA GLU A 57 11.62 3.04 -9.50
C GLU A 57 12.51 3.17 -8.25
N GLY A 58 12.92 2.03 -7.70
CA GLY A 58 13.88 1.97 -6.60
C GLY A 58 15.12 2.74 -7.01
N SER A 59 15.30 3.93 -6.43
CA SER A 59 16.51 4.74 -6.52
C SER A 59 17.55 4.25 -5.52
#